data_AF-A0A222MWY1-F1
#
_entry.id   AF-A0A222MWY1-F1
#
_cell.length_a   1.000
_cell.length_b   1.000
_cell.length_c   1.000
_cell.angle_alpha   90.00
_cell.angle_beta   90.00
_cell.angle_gamma   90.00
#
_symmetry.space_group_name_H-M   'P 1'
#
loop_
_entity.id
_entity.type
_entity.pdbx_description
1 polymer ?
#
loop_
_entity_poly.entity_id
_entity_poly.type
_entity_poly.pdbx_seq_one_letter_code
_entity_poly.pdbx_strand_id
1 'polypeptide(L)' 'MTKLAPSLIQNQVMGLWFASSALGNVVAGLIGGNVANDKIQNLPEIFGFLAIMLFVSFLLLFACKKFIMKIAKA' A
#
# COMPACT_ATOMS: atom_id res chain seq x y z
N MET A 1 9.09 -2.21 13.08
CA MET A 1 9.41 -2.33 11.65
C MET A 1 9.93 -3.71 11.26
N THR A 2 10.83 -4.34 12.03
CA THR A 2 11.48 -5.61 11.63
C THR A 2 10.95 -6.87 12.33
N LYS A 3 9.94 -6.76 13.19
CA LYS A 3 9.46 -7.86 14.05
C LYS A 3 8.88 -9.05 13.28
N LEU A 4 8.44 -8.81 12.04
CA LEU A 4 7.91 -9.84 11.12
C LEU A 4 9.00 -10.43 10.21
N ALA A 5 10.19 -9.83 10.16
CA ALA A 5 11.22 -10.23 9.23
C ALA A 5 12.12 -11.30 9.84
N PRO A 6 12.52 -12.33 9.07
CA PRO A 6 13.51 -13.30 9.51
C PRO A 6 14.86 -12.63 9.78
N SER A 7 15.62 -13.16 10.73
CA SER A 7 16.89 -12.61 11.20
C SER A 7 17.89 -12.35 10.07
N LEU A 8 17.88 -13.19 9.04
CA LEU A 8 18.74 -13.11 7.85
C LEU A 8 18.58 -11.81 7.04
N ILE A 9 17.36 -11.25 6.98
CA ILE A 9 17.06 -10.07 6.14
C ILE A 9 16.61 -8.86 6.96
N GLN A 10 16.76 -8.93 8.28
CA GLN A 10 16.19 -7.95 9.20
C GLN A 10 16.64 -6.51 8.91
N ASN A 11 17.90 -6.33 8.50
CA ASN A 11 18.47 -5.02 8.16
C ASN A 11 17.99 -4.49 6.80
N GLN A 12 17.51 -5.36 5.90
CA GLN A 12 17.01 -4.97 4.56
C GLN A 12 15.56 -4.49 4.58
N VAL A 13 14.84 -4.73 5.67
CA VAL A 13 13.42 -4.33 5.82
C VAL A 13 13.23 -2.82 5.72
N MET A 14 14.19 -2.03 6.21
CA MET A 14 14.15 -0.58 6.05
C MET A 14 14.23 -0.18 4.57
N GLY A 15 15.09 -0.83 3.78
CA GLY A 15 15.15 -0.61 2.34
C GLY A 15 13.83 -0.97 1.64
N LEU A 16 13.19 -2.06 2.06
CA LEU A 16 11.90 -2.49 1.52
C LEU A 16 10.77 -1.50 1.87
N TRP A 17 10.78 -0.94 3.09
CA TRP A 17 9.85 0.11 3.51
C TRP A 17 10.00 1.38 2.67
N PHE A 18 11.24 1.81 2.41
CA PHE A 18 11.52 2.97 1.56
C PHE A 18 11.13 2.72 0.11
N ALA A 19 11.42 1.54 -0.44
CA ALA A 19 11.02 1.15 -1.79
C ALA A 19 9.49 1.20 -1.96
N SER A 20 8.74 0.70 -0.96
CA SER A 20 7.27 0.81 -0.95
C SER A 20 6.79 2.26 -0.97
N SER A 21 7.43 3.14 -0.20
CA SER A 21 7.06 4.56 -0.14
C SER A 21 7.38 5.29 -1.46
N ALA A 22 8.54 5.01 -2.05
CA ALA A 22 8.94 5.56 -3.35
C ALA A 22 7.99 5.13 -4.46
N LEU A 23 7.60 3.84 -4.48
CA LEU A 23 6.62 3.32 -5.43
C LEU A 23 5.25 3.99 -5.26
N GLY A 24 4.79 4.19 -4.02
CA GLY A 24 3.56 4.92 -3.73
C GLY A 24 3.59 6.36 -4.27
N ASN A 25 4.70 7.07 -4.10
CA ASN A 25 4.88 8.42 -4.65
C ASN A 25 4.86 8.46 -6.18
N VAL A 26 5.47 7.47 -6.85
CA VAL A 26 5.43 7.35 -8.32
C VAL A 26 3.99 7.13 -8.80
N VAL A 27 3.25 6.22 -8.17
CA VAL A 27 1.84 5.95 -8.50
C VAL A 27 0.99 7.20 -8.26
N ALA A 28 1.20 7.90 -7.15
CA ALA A 28 0.49 9.15 -6.85
C ALA A 28 0.77 10.24 -7.89
N GLY A 29 2.02 10.36 -8.37
CA GLY A 29 2.39 11.27 -9.45
C GLY A 29 1.68 10.94 -10.78
N LEU A 30 1.57 9.65 -11.13
CA LEU A 30 0.90 9.20 -12.35
C LEU A 30 -0.62 9.41 -12.29
N ILE A 31 -1.25 9.14 -11.14
CA ILE A 31 -2.69 9.32 -10.95
C ILE A 31 -3.02 10.81 -10.86
N GLY A 32 -2.25 11.58 -10.08
CA GLY A 32 -2.41 13.03 -9.93
C GLY A 32 -2.14 13.80 -11.22
N GLY A 33 -1.19 13.36 -12.04
CA GLY A 33 -0.89 13.97 -13.35
C GLY A 33 -1.99 13.77 -14.40
N ASN A 34 -2.85 12.75 -14.25
CA ASN A 34 -4.01 12.53 -15.13
C ASN A 34 -5.21 13.44 -14.81
N VAL A 35 -5.14 14.20 -13.71
CA VAL A 35 -6.17 15.15 -13.29
C VAL A 35 -5.90 16.52 -13.93
N ALA A 36 -6.07 16.60 -15.25
CA ALA A 36 -6.06 17.88 -15.97
C ALA A 36 -7.49 18.47 -16.09
N ASN A 37 -7.58 19.80 -16.25
CA ASN A 37 -8.79 20.63 -16.14
C ASN A 37 -10.02 20.16 -16.96
N ASP A 38 -9.84 19.37 -18.02
CA ASP A 38 -10.94 18.83 -18.83
C ASP A 38 -11.61 17.57 -18.24
N LYS A 39 -11.04 16.96 -17.18
CA LYS A 39 -11.53 15.71 -16.58
C LYS A 39 -12.00 15.83 -15.13
N ILE A 40 -12.30 17.05 -14.66
CA ILE A 40 -12.75 17.30 -13.29
C ILE A 40 -14.04 16.52 -12.95
N GLN A 41 -14.89 16.24 -13.93
CA GLN A 41 -16.09 15.41 -13.72
C GLN A 41 -15.77 13.95 -13.33
N ASN A 42 -14.59 13.43 -13.72
CA ASN A 42 -14.15 12.07 -13.40
C ASN A 42 -13.41 11.98 -12.06
N LEU A 43 -13.25 13.11 -11.35
CA LEU A 43 -12.54 13.17 -10.08
C LEU A 43 -13.17 12.27 -9.00
N PRO A 44 -14.51 12.29 -8.80
CA PRO A 44 -15.16 11.41 -7.83
C PRO A 44 -14.97 9.93 -8.17
N GLU A 45 -14.90 9.57 -9.45
CA GLU A 45 -14.71 8.19 -9.89
C GLU A 45 -13.28 7.70 -9.59
N ILE A 46 -12.26 8.52 -9.84
CA ILE A 46 -10.86 8.21 -9.53
C ILE A 46 -10.66 8.07 -8.01
N PHE A 47 -11.16 9.02 -7.21
CA PHE A 47 -11.04 8.93 -5.76
C PHE A 47 -11.90 7.80 -5.16
N GLY A 48 -13.07 7.53 -5.74
CA GLY A 48 -13.91 6.38 -5.38
C GLY A 48 -13.18 5.05 -5.62
N PHE A 49 -12.53 4.91 -6.77
CA PHE A 49 -11.70 3.75 -7.07
C PHE A 49 -10.53 3.60 -6.08
N LEU A 50 -9.83 4.68 -5.74
CA LEU A 50 -8.76 4.66 -4.73
C LEU A 50 -9.29 4.22 -3.36
N ALA A 51 -10.45 4.73 -2.94
CA ALA A 51 -11.08 4.35 -1.68
C ALA A 51 -11.46 2.85 -1.65
N ILE A 52 -12.03 2.34 -2.74
CA ILE A 52 -12.36 0.91 -2.89
C ILE A 52 -11.08 0.07 -2.84
N MET A 53 -10.01 0.46 -3.53
CA MET A 53 -8.73 -0.25 -3.51
C MET A 53 -8.11 -0.31 -2.10
N LEU A 54 -8.19 0.78 -1.34
CA LEU A 54 -7.76 0.80 0.06
C LEU A 54 -8.64 -0.12 0.92
N PHE A 55 -9.95 -0.12 0.69
CA PHE A 55 -10.89 -0.97 1.43
C PHE A 55 -10.68 -2.47 1.14
N VAL A 56 -10.43 -2.83 -0.11
CA VAL A 56 -10.07 -4.21 -0.50
C VAL A 56 -8.75 -4.62 0.15
N SER A 57 -7.75 -3.73 0.16
CA SER A 57 -6.46 -3.99 0.82
C SER A 57 -6.64 -4.22 2.33
N PHE A 58 -7.52 -3.44 2.97
CA PHE A 58 -7.89 -3.63 4.37
C PHE A 58 -8.55 -5.00 4.60
N LEU A 59 -9.55 -5.37 3.79
CA LEU A 59 -10.23 -6.67 3.90
C LEU A 59 -9.26 -7.84 3.74
N LEU A 60 -8.35 -7.75 2.77
CA LEU A 60 -7.32 -8.75 2.51
C LEU A 60 -6.39 -8.93 3.73
N LEU A 61 -5.88 -7.83 4.28
CA LEU A 61 -5.04 -7.86 5.49
C LEU A 61 -5.81 -8.34 6.72
N PHE A 62 -7.08 -7.96 6.84
CA PHE A 62 -7.93 -8.38 7.94
C PHE A 62 -8.19 -9.89 7.92
N ALA A 63 -8.48 -10.45 6.75
CA ALA A 63 -8.61 -11.90 6.57
C ALA A 63 -7.30 -12.64 6.89
N CYS A 64 -6.16 -12.10 6.46
CA CYS A 64 -4.84 -12.67 6.71
C CYS A 64 -4.30 -12.41 8.14
N LYS A 65 -4.96 -11.57 8.95
CA LYS A 65 -4.50 -11.16 10.29
C LYS A 65 -4.13 -12.35 11.16
N LYS A 66 -4.98 -13.39 11.20
CA LYS A 66 -4.75 -14.57 12.04
C LYS A 66 -3.47 -15.32 11.64
N PHE A 67 -3.19 -15.40 10.34
CA PHE A 67 -1.99 -16.03 9.80
C PHE A 67 -0.74 -15.19 10.09
N ILE A 68 -0.80 -13.88 9.86
CA ILE A 68 0.29 -12.94 10.15
C ILE A 68 0.69 -12.99 11.63
N MET A 69 -0.29 -13.01 12.54
CA MET A 69 -0.03 -13.11 13.98
C MET A 69 0.56 -14.46 14.39
N LYS A 70 0.28 -15.54 13.65
CA LYS A 70 0.90 -16.85 13.89
C LYS A 70 2.39 -16.81 13.57
N ILE A 71 2.77 -16.20 12.45
CA ILE A 71 4.18 -16.04 12.05
C ILE A 71 4.92 -15.08 13.01
N ALA A 72 4.27 -14.00 13.45
CA ALA A 72 4.89 -13.03 14.35
C ALA A 72 5.15 -13.54 15.79
N LYS A 73 4.56 -14.68 16.17
CA LYS A 73 4.73 -15.33 17.49
C LYS A 73 5.67 -16.54 17.43
N ALA A 74 5.95 -17.05 16.23
CA ALA A 74 6.92 -18.12 15.99
C ALA A 74 8.33 -17.54 15.89
#